data_AF-A0A950QQJ9-F1
#
_entry.id   AF-A0A950QQJ9-F1
#
_cell.length_a   1.000
_cell.length_b   1.000
_cell.length_c   1.000
_cell.angle_alpha   90.00
_cell.angle_beta   90.00
_cell.angle_gamma   90.00
#
_symmetry.space_group_name_H-M   'P 1'
#
loop_
_entity.id
_entity.type
_entity.pdbx_description
1 polymer ?
#
loop_
_entity_poly.entity_id
_entity_poly.type
_entity_poly.pdbx_seq_one_letter_code
_entity_poly.pdbx_strand_id
1 'polypeptide(L)'
;MHWDRIALYTTDALGIILLLRLLTLRLHTIYKVFSLYILYKLAGSCLIFAGAGHVAYRETYVGLTVIEWVLNLWMVYSLLDAILTKLPGILSFSRRVLNWAFLVAAVVALLSAKLELARVPAFGTLNPWSVAVRLVFIFDRVICTVAVLVLIAMLSFVLWFPVQMPRNLAVFSIGYLVIFFSETAFLLIRAFVSLGPVWNVTNVFLAPAWFGYLALFLTRQGESVPVTIGHGWRKAEQERLVQRLEDLNAALLRTSHEKVAEKLAR
;
A
#
# COMPACT_ATOMS: atom_id res chain seq x y z
N MET A 1 27.18 -14.67 9.65
CA MET A 1 27.25 -14.14 8.27
C MET A 1 26.32 -12.94 8.17
N HIS A 2 26.81 -11.76 7.79
CA HIS A 2 26.09 -10.47 7.90
C HIS A 2 25.07 -10.22 6.77
N TRP A 3 24.24 -11.22 6.46
CA TRP A 3 23.26 -11.15 5.37
C TRP A 3 22.31 -9.95 5.48
N ASP A 4 21.95 -9.58 6.71
CA ASP A 4 21.06 -8.44 6.99
C ASP A 4 21.65 -7.10 6.54
N ARG A 5 22.96 -6.90 6.71
CA ARG A 5 23.64 -5.67 6.29
C ARG A 5 23.79 -5.61 4.78
N ILE A 6 24.15 -6.73 4.16
CA ILE A 6 24.29 -6.83 2.70
C ILE A 6 22.96 -6.53 2.02
N ALA A 7 21.87 -7.11 2.53
CA ALA A 7 20.52 -6.84 2.10
C ALA A 7 20.12 -5.37 2.19
N LEU A 8 20.40 -4.74 3.33
CA LEU A 8 20.09 -3.34 3.57
C LEU A 8 20.83 -2.44 2.58
N TYR A 9 22.14 -2.64 2.41
CA TYR A 9 22.93 -1.89 1.43
C TYR A 9 22.46 -2.10 -0.01
N THR A 10 22.08 -3.33 -0.37
CA THR A 10 21.57 -3.64 -1.71
C THR A 10 20.23 -2.96 -1.95
N THR A 11 19.34 -2.98 -0.96
CA THR A 11 18.03 -2.33 -1.02
C THR A 11 18.17 -0.81 -1.13
N ASP A 12 19.05 -0.20 -0.33
CA ASP A 12 19.31 1.24 -0.37
C ASP A 12 19.95 1.66 -1.71
N ALA A 13 20.94 0.90 -2.20
CA ALA A 13 21.56 1.16 -3.49
C ALA A 13 20.53 1.09 -4.64
N LEU A 14 19.68 0.06 -4.66
CA LEU A 14 18.62 -0.07 -5.66
C LEU A 14 17.54 1.01 -5.50
N GLY A 15 17.22 1.41 -4.26
CA GLY A 15 16.32 2.52 -3.97
C GLY A 15 16.85 3.85 -4.51
N ILE A 16 18.14 4.14 -4.33
CA ILE A 16 18.82 5.32 -4.88
C ILE A 16 18.81 5.28 -6.41
N ILE A 17 19.17 4.14 -7.02
CA ILE A 17 19.15 3.97 -8.48
C ILE A 17 17.74 4.23 -9.02
N LEU A 18 16.71 3.68 -8.36
CA LEU A 18 15.32 3.87 -8.75
C LEU A 18 14.88 5.33 -8.62
N LEU A 19 15.27 6.01 -7.53
CA LEU A 19 14.97 7.42 -7.32
C LEU A 19 15.64 8.30 -8.38
N LEU A 20 16.90 8.04 -8.71
CA LEU A 20 17.61 8.70 -9.81
C LEU A 20 16.94 8.41 -11.17
N ARG A 21 16.47 7.19 -11.40
CA ARG A 21 15.73 6.83 -12.61
C ARG A 21 14.38 7.56 -12.69
N LEU A 22 13.65 7.70 -11.60
CA LEU A 22 12.40 8.47 -11.55
C LEU A 22 12.63 9.97 -11.81
N LEU A 23 13.74 10.52 -11.31
CA LEU A 23 14.13 11.91 -11.55
C LEU A 23 14.51 12.14 -13.01
N THR A 24 15.40 11.30 -13.56
CA THR A 24 15.85 11.38 -14.96
C THR A 24 14.71 11.20 -15.97
N LEU A 25 13.76 10.31 -15.69
CA LEU A 25 12.61 10.09 -16.55
C LEU A 25 11.47 11.11 -16.33
N ARG A 26 11.61 12.05 -15.36
CA ARG A 26 10.59 13.01 -14.90
C ARG A 26 9.28 12.40 -14.38
N LEU A 27 9.31 11.10 -14.08
CA LEU A 27 8.17 10.34 -13.55
C LEU A 27 7.81 10.72 -12.12
N HIS A 28 8.71 11.37 -11.38
CA HIS A 28 8.44 11.85 -10.02
C HIS A 28 7.21 12.79 -9.92
N THR A 29 6.87 13.50 -11.01
CA THR A 29 5.71 14.40 -11.05
C THR A 29 4.38 13.63 -11.10
N ILE A 30 4.39 12.44 -11.70
CA ILE A 30 3.21 11.57 -11.84
C ILE A 30 3.12 10.66 -10.62
N TYR A 31 4.25 10.08 -10.18
CA TYR A 31 4.34 9.16 -9.05
C TYR A 31 4.92 9.84 -7.80
N LYS A 32 4.29 10.95 -7.38
CA LYS A 32 4.76 11.77 -6.24
C LYS A 32 4.81 11.00 -4.93
N VAL A 33 3.72 10.29 -4.61
CA VAL A 33 3.59 9.51 -3.37
C VAL A 33 4.60 8.38 -3.31
N PHE A 34 4.85 7.72 -4.46
CA PHE A 34 5.86 6.67 -4.54
C PHE A 34 7.29 7.20 -4.35
N SER A 35 7.60 8.35 -4.96
CA SER A 35 8.90 9.00 -4.77
C SER A 35 9.12 9.39 -3.30
N LEU A 36 8.07 9.89 -2.64
CA LEU A 36 8.08 10.19 -1.21
C LEU A 36 8.28 8.93 -0.36
N TYR A 37 7.63 7.82 -0.73
CA TYR A 37 7.77 6.54 -0.05
C TYR A 37 9.21 6.00 -0.12
N ILE A 38 9.85 6.04 -1.30
CA ILE A 38 11.26 5.64 -1.43
C ILE A 38 12.16 6.55 -0.58
N LEU A 39 11.95 7.86 -0.66
CA LEU A 39 12.74 8.82 0.11
C LEU A 39 12.62 8.57 1.61
N TYR A 40 11.40 8.28 2.07
CA TYR A 40 11.12 7.91 3.45
C TYR A 40 11.86 6.64 3.87
N LYS A 41 11.83 5.57 3.07
CA LYS A 41 12.57 4.33 3.35
C LYS A 41 14.07 4.57 3.42
N LEU A 42 14.65 5.33 2.48
CA LEU A 42 16.07 5.70 2.49
C LEU A 42 16.45 6.54 3.72
N ALA A 43 15.61 7.50 4.11
CA ALA A 43 15.82 8.31 5.31
C ALA A 43 15.78 7.43 6.58
N GLY A 44 14.83 6.49 6.65
CA GLY A 44 14.74 5.50 7.72
C GLY A 44 16.01 4.65 7.84
N SER A 45 16.53 4.12 6.72
CA SER A 45 17.80 3.39 6.69
C SER A 45 18.97 4.27 7.18
N CYS A 46 19.05 5.51 6.71
CA CYS A 46 20.11 6.45 7.13
C CYS A 46 20.08 6.72 8.64
N LEU A 47 18.90 6.87 9.25
CA LEU A 47 18.77 7.07 10.69
C LEU A 47 19.28 5.87 11.51
N ILE A 48 19.06 4.66 10.99
CA ILE A 48 19.57 3.42 11.61
C ILE A 48 21.11 3.38 11.50
N PHE A 49 21.67 3.73 10.34
CA PHE A 49 23.12 3.76 10.11
C PHE A 49 23.85 4.86 10.89
N ALA A 50 23.21 6.03 11.04
CA ALA A 50 23.77 7.17 11.76
C ALA A 50 23.91 6.90 13.27
N GLY A 51 23.52 5.72 13.76
CA GLY A 51 23.72 5.32 15.13
C GLY A 51 22.96 6.23 16.07
N ALA A 52 21.68 6.46 15.80
CA ALA A 52 20.73 7.07 16.74
C ALA A 52 20.54 6.16 17.98
N GLY A 53 21.63 5.81 18.67
CA GLY A 53 21.69 4.97 19.85
C GLY A 53 21.38 5.70 21.15
N HIS A 54 21.11 7.02 21.09
CA HIS A 54 20.68 7.83 22.24
C HIS A 54 19.18 8.11 22.25
N VAL A 55 18.50 8.07 21.10
CA VAL A 55 17.03 8.13 21.05
C VAL A 55 16.54 6.72 21.33
N ALA A 56 15.57 6.57 22.24
CA ALA A 56 15.05 5.26 22.58
C ALA A 56 14.52 4.60 21.29
N TYR A 57 15.21 3.54 20.82
CA TYR A 57 14.88 2.78 19.61
C TYR A 57 13.38 2.51 19.45
N ARG A 58 12.69 2.30 20.58
CA ARG A 58 11.24 2.08 20.66
C ARG A 58 10.41 3.28 20.19
N GLU A 59 10.80 4.50 20.54
CA GLU A 59 10.09 5.73 20.16
C GLU A 59 10.24 6.00 18.67
N THR A 60 11.48 5.90 18.16
CA THR A 60 11.76 6.03 16.74
C THR A 60 11.04 4.96 15.92
N TYR A 61 11.04 3.71 16.38
CA TYR A 61 10.32 2.62 15.73
C TYR A 61 8.81 2.91 15.63
N VAL A 62 8.17 3.27 16.74
CA VAL A 62 6.74 3.60 16.76
C VAL A 62 6.41 4.76 15.81
N GLY A 63 7.19 5.83 15.83
CA GLY A 63 6.99 6.98 14.95
C GLY A 63 7.12 6.62 13.46
N LEU A 64 8.18 5.88 13.11
CA LEU A 64 8.41 5.43 11.74
C LEU A 64 7.29 4.49 11.27
N THR A 65 6.85 3.55 12.09
CA THR A 65 5.77 2.63 11.69
C THR A 65 4.46 3.37 11.39
N VAL A 66 4.10 4.38 12.19
CA VAL A 66 2.88 5.17 11.94
C VAL A 66 2.97 5.98 10.65
N ILE A 67 4.13 6.60 10.37
CA ILE A 67 4.36 7.34 9.12
C ILE A 67 4.27 6.39 7.92
N GLU A 68 4.83 5.19 8.06
CA GLU A 68 4.77 4.15 7.02
C GLU A 68 3.33 3.76 6.70
N TRP A 69 2.46 3.61 7.69
CA TRP A 69 1.03 3.33 7.45
C TRP A 69 0.37 4.43 6.62
N VAL A 70 0.59 5.70 6.98
CA VAL A 70 0.01 6.83 6.27
C VAL A 70 0.49 6.85 4.81
N LEU A 71 1.78 6.62 4.59
CA LEU A 71 2.34 6.57 3.24
C LEU A 71 1.79 5.39 2.44
N ASN A 72 1.71 4.19 3.03
CA ASN A 72 1.16 3.00 2.37
C ASN A 72 -0.31 3.20 1.98
N LEU A 73 -1.12 3.73 2.91
CA LEU A 73 -2.52 4.08 2.64
C LEU A 73 -2.61 5.10 1.51
N TRP A 74 -1.85 6.19 1.58
CA TRP A 74 -1.81 7.20 0.54
C TRP A 74 -1.39 6.59 -0.81
N MET A 75 -0.46 5.64 -0.81
CA MET A 75 -0.08 4.90 -2.00
C MET A 75 -1.25 4.12 -2.59
N VAL A 76 -2.04 3.44 -1.76
CA VAL A 76 -3.28 2.76 -2.20
C VAL A 76 -4.27 3.73 -2.83
N TYR A 77 -4.52 4.90 -2.22
CA TYR A 77 -5.39 5.92 -2.80
C TYR A 77 -4.82 6.47 -4.12
N SER A 78 -3.51 6.70 -4.19
CA SER A 78 -2.85 7.19 -5.40
C SER A 78 -2.95 6.19 -6.55
N LEU A 79 -2.82 4.89 -6.26
CA LEU A 79 -3.01 3.82 -7.24
C LEU A 79 -4.47 3.76 -7.71
N LEU A 80 -5.42 3.80 -6.76
CA LEU A 80 -6.84 3.79 -7.07
C LEU A 80 -7.22 4.94 -8.00
N ASP A 81 -6.76 6.15 -7.69
CA ASP A 81 -7.01 7.35 -8.47
C ASP A 81 -6.44 7.21 -9.89
N ALA A 82 -5.18 6.76 -10.00
CA ALA A 82 -4.50 6.61 -11.28
C ALA A 82 -5.15 5.53 -12.17
N ILE A 83 -5.62 4.43 -11.55
CA ILE A 83 -6.28 3.33 -12.25
C ILE A 83 -7.67 3.75 -12.74
N LEU A 84 -8.46 4.40 -11.88
CA LEU A 84 -9.87 4.74 -12.17
C LEU A 84 -10.06 6.18 -12.65
N THR A 85 -9.00 6.85 -13.10
CA THR A 85 -9.08 8.25 -13.58
C THR A 85 -10.16 8.42 -14.67
N LYS A 86 -10.36 7.41 -15.53
CA LYS A 86 -11.36 7.43 -16.60
C LYS A 86 -12.80 7.13 -16.14
N LEU A 87 -13.01 6.72 -14.88
CA LEU A 87 -14.29 6.23 -14.34
C LEU A 87 -14.63 6.91 -13.00
N PRO A 88 -14.98 8.21 -13.01
CA PRO A 88 -15.08 9.04 -11.80
C PRO A 88 -16.17 8.61 -10.81
N GLY A 89 -17.29 8.07 -11.28
CA GLY A 89 -18.37 7.53 -10.46
C GLY A 89 -17.93 6.30 -9.68
N ILE A 90 -17.29 5.35 -10.36
CA ILE A 90 -16.69 4.17 -9.72
C ILE A 90 -15.59 4.59 -8.76
N LEU A 91 -14.73 5.53 -9.15
CA LEU A 91 -13.69 6.07 -8.27
C LEU A 91 -14.26 6.63 -6.96
N SER A 92 -15.32 7.44 -7.05
CA SER A 92 -15.96 8.02 -5.86
C SER A 92 -16.57 6.96 -4.95
N PHE A 93 -17.16 5.92 -5.54
CA PHE A 93 -17.72 4.79 -4.80
C PHE A 93 -16.61 3.96 -4.14
N SER A 94 -15.56 3.62 -4.88
CA SER A 94 -14.40 2.89 -4.37
C SER A 94 -13.72 3.63 -3.22
N ARG A 95 -13.58 4.96 -3.28
CA ARG A 95 -13.07 5.77 -2.17
C ARG A 95 -13.96 5.67 -0.93
N ARG A 96 -15.29 5.67 -1.08
CA ARG A 96 -16.20 5.49 0.07
C ARG A 96 -16.05 4.09 0.66
N VAL A 97 -16.02 3.05 -0.16
CA VAL A 97 -15.82 1.67 0.28
C VAL A 97 -14.49 1.53 1.02
N LEU A 98 -13.42 2.11 0.47
CA LEU A 98 -12.09 2.12 1.08
C LEU A 98 -12.09 2.83 2.44
N ASN A 99 -12.72 4.02 2.54
CA ASN A 99 -12.86 4.74 3.81
C ASN A 99 -13.62 3.92 4.86
N TRP A 100 -14.73 3.28 4.47
CA TRP A 100 -15.50 2.42 5.38
C TRP A 100 -14.71 1.19 5.79
N ALA A 101 -14.00 0.56 4.87
CA ALA A 101 -13.15 -0.59 5.15
C ALA A 101 -12.08 -0.23 6.19
N PHE A 102 -11.41 0.92 6.06
CA PHE A 102 -10.42 1.36 7.05
C PHE A 102 -11.04 1.76 8.39
N LEU A 103 -12.22 2.37 8.38
CA LEU A 103 -12.93 2.68 9.62
C LEU A 103 -13.29 1.39 10.38
N VAL A 104 -13.83 0.40 9.67
CA VAL A 104 -14.11 -0.93 10.25
C VAL A 104 -12.81 -1.60 10.71
N ALA A 105 -11.73 -1.51 9.95
CA ALA A 105 -10.41 -2.04 10.32
C ALA A 105 -9.91 -1.42 11.64
N ALA A 106 -10.04 -0.11 11.80
CA ALA A 106 -9.64 0.59 13.02
C ALA A 106 -10.47 0.15 14.22
N VAL A 107 -11.79 -0.02 14.06
CA VAL A 107 -12.67 -0.55 15.11
C VAL A 107 -12.28 -1.98 15.48
N VAL A 108 -12.05 -2.85 14.49
CA VAL A 108 -11.59 -4.22 14.72
C VAL A 108 -10.23 -4.22 15.43
N ALA A 109 -9.29 -3.37 15.03
CA ALA A 109 -7.98 -3.24 15.67
C ALA A 109 -8.11 -2.84 17.14
N LEU A 110 -8.99 -1.88 17.47
CA LEU A 110 -9.27 -1.47 18.84
C LEU A 110 -9.88 -2.61 19.67
N LEU A 111 -10.83 -3.36 19.11
CA LEU A 111 -11.44 -4.51 19.77
C LEU A 111 -10.42 -5.63 20.00
N SER A 112 -9.61 -5.96 18.98
CA SER A 112 -8.52 -6.93 19.08
C SER A 112 -7.50 -6.50 20.13
N ALA A 113 -7.12 -5.22 20.15
CA ALA A 113 -6.21 -4.68 21.13
C ALA A 113 -6.75 -4.81 22.55
N LYS A 114 -8.02 -4.44 22.78
CA LYS A 114 -8.66 -4.60 24.09
C LYS A 114 -8.63 -6.05 24.58
N LEU A 115 -8.90 -7.01 23.68
CA LEU A 115 -8.90 -8.44 24.00
C LEU A 115 -7.49 -8.97 24.29
N GLU A 116 -6.49 -8.57 23.50
CA GLU A 116 -5.10 -9.00 23.71
C GLU A 116 -4.52 -8.39 24.99
N LEU A 117 -4.79 -7.10 25.27
CA LEU A 117 -4.35 -6.44 26.49
C LEU A 117 -4.99 -7.04 27.75
N ALA A 118 -6.27 -7.44 27.69
CA ALA A 118 -6.97 -8.06 28.82
C ALA A 118 -6.39 -9.43 29.23
N ARG A 119 -5.65 -10.10 28.33
CA ARG A 119 -5.02 -11.39 28.59
C ARG A 119 -3.61 -11.28 29.17
N VAL A 120 -3.05 -10.08 29.27
CA VAL A 120 -1.68 -9.88 29.78
C VAL A 120 -1.72 -9.82 31.31
N PRO A 121 -1.08 -10.78 32.00
CA PRO A 121 -0.93 -10.71 33.46
C PRO A 121 -0.12 -9.46 33.82
N ALA A 122 -0.58 -8.69 34.80
CA ALA A 122 0.07 -7.47 35.28
C ALA A 122 0.12 -6.29 34.27
N PHE A 123 -0.92 -6.12 33.43
CA PHE A 123 -1.05 -4.96 32.55
C PHE A 123 -0.81 -3.60 33.25
N GLY A 124 -1.28 -3.45 34.49
CA GLY A 124 -1.13 -2.21 35.27
C GLY A 124 0.30 -1.87 35.72
N THR A 125 1.26 -2.81 35.62
CA THR A 125 2.68 -2.59 36.00
C THR A 125 3.60 -2.46 34.79
N LEU A 126 3.07 -2.60 33.57
CA LEU A 126 3.85 -2.47 32.35
C LEU A 126 4.21 -1.01 32.07
N ASN A 127 5.43 -0.79 31.60
CA ASN A 127 5.86 0.51 31.11
C ASN A 127 4.95 0.95 29.94
N PRO A 128 4.41 2.19 29.92
CA PRO A 128 3.55 2.71 28.86
C PRO A 128 4.08 2.45 27.44
N TRP A 129 5.40 2.52 27.22
CA TRP A 129 6.01 2.30 25.92
C TRP A 129 5.92 0.85 25.43
N SER A 130 5.92 -0.12 26.35
CA SER A 130 5.76 -1.53 25.99
C SER A 130 4.33 -1.82 25.52
N VAL A 131 3.35 -1.11 26.09
CA VAL A 131 1.96 -1.15 25.65
C VAL A 131 1.83 -0.48 24.27
N ALA A 132 2.45 0.69 24.09
CA ALA A 132 2.45 1.40 22.80
C ALA A 132 3.00 0.55 21.65
N VAL A 133 4.17 -0.09 21.84
CA VAL A 133 4.75 -0.98 20.81
C VAL A 133 3.82 -2.15 20.49
N ARG A 134 3.18 -2.76 21.49
CA ARG A 134 2.21 -3.85 21.27
C ARG A 134 0.99 -3.37 20.49
N LEU A 135 0.43 -2.21 20.86
CA LEU A 135 -0.67 -1.60 20.12
C LEU A 135 -0.26 -1.37 18.67
N VAL A 136 0.93 -0.82 18.43
CA VAL A 136 1.44 -0.59 17.07
C VAL A 136 1.46 -1.88 16.26
N PHE A 137 1.98 -2.99 16.80
CA PHE A 137 1.95 -4.27 16.08
C PHE A 137 0.53 -4.79 15.78
N ILE A 138 -0.41 -4.60 16.71
CA ILE A 138 -1.81 -5.02 16.51
C ILE A 138 -2.47 -4.20 15.41
N PHE A 139 -2.30 -2.87 15.46
CA PHE A 139 -2.82 -1.96 14.45
C PHE A 139 -2.17 -2.20 13.08
N ASP A 140 -0.85 -2.36 13.04
CA ASP A 140 -0.08 -2.67 11.83
C ASP A 140 -0.69 -3.86 11.10
N ARG A 141 -0.83 -4.98 11.81
CA ARG A 141 -1.40 -6.22 11.28
C ARG A 141 -2.80 -6.01 10.72
N VAL A 142 -3.69 -5.38 11.47
CA VAL A 142 -5.11 -5.26 11.08
C VAL A 142 -5.28 -4.27 9.92
N ILE A 143 -4.62 -3.12 9.98
CA ILE A 143 -4.70 -2.09 8.92
C ILE A 143 -4.08 -2.63 7.63
N CYS A 144 -2.88 -3.23 7.69
CA CYS A 144 -2.22 -3.77 6.52
C CYS A 144 -3.03 -4.92 5.90
N THR A 145 -3.65 -5.79 6.71
CA THR A 145 -4.53 -6.87 6.21
C THR A 145 -5.71 -6.32 5.42
N VAL A 146 -6.40 -5.32 5.97
CA VAL A 146 -7.54 -4.71 5.27
C VAL A 146 -7.08 -3.95 4.02
N ALA A 147 -5.97 -3.21 4.11
CA ALA A 147 -5.40 -2.51 2.96
C ALA A 147 -5.08 -3.49 1.82
N VAL A 148 -4.47 -4.64 2.12
CA VAL A 148 -4.17 -5.69 1.15
C VAL A 148 -5.42 -6.29 0.55
N LEU A 149 -6.42 -6.64 1.36
CA LEU A 149 -7.68 -7.18 0.84
C LEU A 149 -8.36 -6.20 -0.11
N VAL A 150 -8.37 -4.92 0.23
CA VAL A 150 -8.93 -3.90 -0.65
C VAL A 150 -8.09 -3.75 -1.93
N LEU A 151 -6.76 -3.81 -1.83
CA LEU A 151 -5.88 -3.72 -2.99
C LEU A 151 -6.04 -4.93 -3.92
N ILE A 152 -6.20 -6.14 -3.37
CA ILE A 152 -6.55 -7.36 -4.15
C ILE A 152 -7.90 -7.17 -4.83
N ALA A 153 -8.93 -6.69 -4.12
CA ALA A 153 -10.25 -6.48 -4.69
C ALA A 153 -10.22 -5.47 -5.84
N MET A 154 -9.49 -4.36 -5.66
CA MET A 154 -9.27 -3.35 -6.69
C MET A 154 -8.51 -3.91 -7.89
N LEU A 155 -7.44 -4.68 -7.68
CA LEU A 155 -6.67 -5.23 -8.79
C LEU A 155 -7.46 -6.33 -9.52
N SER A 156 -8.23 -7.15 -8.79
CA SER A 156 -9.13 -8.14 -9.38
C SER A 156 -10.19 -7.48 -10.24
N PHE A 157 -10.75 -6.35 -9.79
CA PHE A 157 -11.64 -5.52 -10.59
C PHE A 157 -10.97 -5.03 -11.88
N VAL A 158 -9.72 -4.57 -11.82
CA VAL A 158 -8.95 -4.14 -13.01
C VAL A 158 -8.60 -5.30 -13.94
N LEU A 159 -8.35 -6.50 -13.42
CA LEU A 159 -8.10 -7.68 -14.25
C LEU A 159 -9.38 -8.15 -14.94
N TRP A 160 -10.52 -7.97 -14.28
CA TRP A 160 -11.83 -8.36 -14.80
C TRP A 160 -12.36 -7.38 -15.85
N PHE A 161 -12.20 -6.07 -15.60
CA PHE A 161 -12.63 -5.02 -16.51
C PHE A 161 -11.46 -4.48 -17.33
N PRO A 162 -11.57 -4.42 -18.67
CA PRO A 162 -10.49 -3.98 -19.56
C PRO A 162 -10.24 -2.46 -19.44
N VAL A 163 -9.66 -2.02 -18.34
CA VAL A 163 -9.32 -0.63 -18.08
C VAL A 163 -8.02 -0.29 -18.81
N GLN A 164 -8.08 0.73 -19.66
CA GLN A 164 -6.89 1.22 -20.36
C GLN A 164 -6.02 2.03 -19.39
N MET A 165 -4.85 1.52 -19.04
CA MET A 165 -3.89 2.21 -18.19
C MET A 165 -2.49 2.26 -18.82
N PRO A 166 -1.65 3.24 -18.44
CA PRO A 166 -0.26 3.27 -18.86
C PRO A 166 0.46 1.99 -18.42
N ARG A 167 1.31 1.43 -19.29
CA ARG A 167 2.08 0.20 -18.99
C ARG A 167 2.84 0.31 -17.68
N ASN A 168 3.45 1.46 -17.41
CA ASN A 168 4.20 1.70 -16.19
C ASN A 168 3.31 1.63 -14.95
N LEU A 169 2.09 2.16 -15.03
CA LEU A 169 1.14 2.12 -13.92
C LEU A 169 0.73 0.67 -13.61
N ALA A 170 0.50 -0.14 -14.64
CA ALA A 170 0.20 -1.56 -14.45
C ALA A 170 1.35 -2.33 -13.78
N VAL A 171 2.57 -2.21 -14.32
CA VAL A 171 3.78 -2.85 -13.79
C VAL A 171 3.99 -2.44 -12.33
N PHE A 172 3.83 -1.14 -12.04
CA PHE A 172 3.95 -0.59 -10.71
C PHE A 172 2.88 -1.14 -9.75
N SER A 173 1.61 -1.15 -10.17
CA SER A 173 0.49 -1.61 -9.34
C SER A 173 0.61 -3.10 -9.01
N ILE A 174 0.97 -3.92 -9.99
CA ILE A 174 1.09 -5.38 -9.81
C ILE A 174 2.19 -5.70 -8.81
N GLY A 175 3.38 -5.13 -8.98
CA GLY A 175 4.45 -5.52 -8.07
C GLY A 175 4.34 -4.85 -6.71
N TYR A 176 3.74 -3.65 -6.60
CA TYR A 176 3.40 -3.09 -5.30
C TYR A 176 2.42 -4.00 -4.56
N LEU A 177 1.40 -4.55 -5.25
CA LEU A 177 0.52 -5.56 -4.66
C LEU A 177 1.32 -6.75 -4.11
N VAL A 178 2.22 -7.33 -4.91
CA VAL A 178 2.96 -8.54 -4.53
C VAL A 178 3.74 -8.33 -3.23
N ILE A 179 4.39 -7.18 -3.08
CA ILE A 179 5.22 -6.90 -1.90
C ILE A 179 4.37 -6.51 -0.72
N PHE A 180 3.42 -5.61 -0.92
CA PHE A 180 2.54 -5.18 0.13
C PHE A 180 1.73 -6.36 0.70
N PHE A 181 1.31 -7.28 -0.19
CA PHE A 181 0.72 -8.57 0.19
C PHE A 181 1.70 -9.43 0.99
N SER A 182 2.94 -9.57 0.53
CA SER A 182 3.94 -10.41 1.18
C SER A 182 4.36 -9.88 2.55
N GLU A 183 4.54 -8.56 2.70
CA GLU A 183 4.78 -7.89 3.98
C GLU A 183 3.64 -8.15 4.96
N THR A 184 2.40 -7.95 4.50
CA THR A 184 1.21 -8.16 5.31
C THR A 184 1.01 -9.62 5.68
N ALA A 185 1.22 -10.54 4.75
CA ALA A 185 1.14 -11.98 4.99
C ALA A 185 2.17 -12.40 6.05
N PHE A 186 3.38 -11.85 5.99
CA PHE A 186 4.42 -12.10 6.98
C PHE A 186 4.02 -11.59 8.38
N LEU A 187 3.47 -10.37 8.47
CA LEU A 187 2.92 -9.82 9.73
C LEU A 187 1.79 -10.69 10.29
N LEU A 188 0.91 -11.20 9.42
CA LEU A 188 -0.20 -12.05 9.81
C LEU A 188 0.29 -13.42 10.31
N ILE A 189 1.20 -14.07 9.59
CA ILE A 189 1.75 -15.37 10.01
C ILE A 189 2.44 -15.23 11.37
N ARG A 190 3.19 -14.15 11.58
CA ARG A 190 3.89 -13.88 12.85
C ARG A 190 2.94 -13.67 14.03
N ALA A 191 1.70 -13.30 13.77
CA ALA A 191 0.69 -13.20 14.82
C ALA A 191 0.16 -14.55 15.30
N PHE A 192 0.15 -15.57 14.43
CA PHE A 192 -0.36 -16.90 14.76
C PHE A 192 0.74 -17.91 15.07
N VAL A 193 1.95 -17.69 14.55
CA VAL A 193 3.10 -18.58 14.70
C VAL A 193 4.27 -17.77 15.25
N SER A 194 4.90 -18.24 16.33
CA SER A 194 6.17 -17.69 16.80
C SER A 194 7.30 -18.12 15.86
N LEU A 195 7.30 -17.55 14.66
CA LEU A 195 8.48 -17.55 13.82
C LEU A 195 9.55 -16.83 14.63
N GLY A 196 10.71 -17.48 14.84
CA GLY A 196 11.85 -16.91 15.53
C GLY A 196 12.40 -15.65 14.82
N PRO A 197 13.71 -15.36 14.88
CA PRO A 197 14.28 -14.23 14.15
C PRO A 197 14.36 -14.54 12.64
N VAL A 198 13.24 -14.81 11.97
CA VAL A 198 13.10 -14.82 10.50
C VAL A 198 13.07 -13.37 9.99
N TRP A 199 13.76 -12.47 10.68
CA TRP A 199 13.57 -11.02 10.76
C TRP A 199 13.70 -10.29 9.42
N ASN A 200 14.05 -10.96 8.32
CA ASN A 200 14.58 -10.23 7.20
C ASN A 200 14.34 -10.87 5.83
N VAL A 201 13.47 -11.87 5.68
CA VAL A 201 13.21 -12.41 4.32
C VAL A 201 12.68 -11.30 3.39
N THR A 202 11.80 -10.44 3.90
CA THR A 202 11.28 -9.30 3.14
C THR A 202 12.38 -8.31 2.77
N ASN A 203 13.20 -7.90 3.74
CA ASN A 203 14.30 -6.94 3.50
C ASN A 203 15.48 -7.53 2.71
N VAL A 204 15.73 -8.84 2.81
CA VAL A 204 16.87 -9.52 2.20
C VAL A 204 16.60 -9.89 0.76
N PHE A 205 15.37 -10.31 0.45
CA PHE A 205 15.06 -10.83 -0.87
C PHE A 205 13.99 -10.03 -1.58
N LEU A 206 12.88 -9.71 -0.92
CA LEU A 206 11.73 -9.10 -1.60
C LEU A 206 11.94 -7.62 -1.95
N ALA A 207 12.37 -6.80 -1.00
CA ALA A 207 12.57 -5.37 -1.21
C ALA A 207 13.63 -5.07 -2.29
N PRO A 208 14.82 -5.71 -2.30
CA PRO A 208 15.78 -5.51 -3.38
C PRO A 208 15.29 -6.11 -4.71
N ALA A 209 14.64 -7.27 -4.72
CA ALA A 209 14.05 -7.82 -5.95
C ALA A 209 13.01 -6.86 -6.56
N TRP A 210 12.22 -6.21 -5.71
CA TRP A 210 11.25 -5.20 -6.15
C TRP A 210 11.89 -3.98 -6.77
N PHE A 211 12.81 -3.35 -6.04
CA PHE A 211 13.47 -2.14 -6.53
C PHE A 211 14.26 -2.44 -7.79
N GLY A 212 14.86 -3.63 -7.88
CA GLY A 212 15.47 -4.14 -9.11
C GLY A 212 14.46 -4.30 -10.25
N TYR A 213 13.31 -4.94 -10.00
CA TYR A 213 12.24 -5.08 -10.99
C TYR A 213 11.76 -3.71 -11.50
N LEU A 214 11.41 -2.79 -10.60
CA LEU A 214 11.00 -1.45 -11.01
C LEU A 214 12.11 -0.71 -11.75
N ALA A 215 13.34 -0.80 -11.26
CA ALA A 215 14.48 -0.19 -11.91
C ALA A 215 14.70 -0.75 -13.31
N LEU A 216 14.33 -1.99 -13.62
CA LEU A 216 14.44 -2.54 -14.98
C LEU A 216 13.25 -2.18 -15.88
N PHE A 217 12.03 -2.28 -15.35
CA PHE A 217 10.80 -2.22 -16.17
C PHE A 217 10.21 -0.81 -16.34
N LEU A 218 10.54 0.18 -15.50
CA LEU A 218 10.07 1.57 -15.65
C LEU A 218 10.77 2.26 -16.82
N THR A 219 10.02 2.66 -17.85
CA THR A 219 10.57 3.33 -19.05
C THR A 219 9.74 4.55 -19.42
N ARG A 220 10.37 5.62 -19.95
CA ARG A 220 9.63 6.84 -20.35
C ARG A 220 8.57 6.59 -21.43
N GLN A 221 8.84 5.66 -22.34
CA GLN A 221 7.90 5.25 -23.39
C GLN A 221 6.69 4.46 -22.87
N GLY A 222 6.82 3.84 -21.69
CA GLY A 222 5.73 3.09 -21.05
C GLY A 222 4.57 3.94 -20.53
N GLU A 223 4.71 5.27 -20.52
CA GLU A 223 3.61 6.20 -20.20
C GLU A 223 2.76 6.55 -21.43
N SER A 224 3.38 6.61 -22.61
CA SER A 224 2.72 6.96 -23.87
C SER A 224 2.00 5.77 -24.53
N VAL A 225 2.31 4.53 -24.12
CA VAL A 225 1.67 3.33 -24.65
C VAL A 225 0.56 2.88 -23.71
N PRO A 226 -0.73 3.10 -24.06
CA PRO A 226 -1.84 2.57 -23.29
C PRO A 226 -1.84 1.05 -23.43
N VAL A 227 -1.85 0.33 -22.31
CA VAL A 227 -2.01 -1.12 -22.26
C VAL A 227 -3.38 -1.40 -21.68
N THR A 228 -4.18 -2.13 -22.45
CA THR A 228 -5.44 -2.69 -21.95
C THR A 228 -5.08 -3.95 -21.18
N ILE A 229 -5.16 -3.89 -19.86
CA ILE A 229 -5.06 -5.09 -19.03
C ILE A 229 -6.48 -5.58 -18.81
N GLY A 230 -6.77 -6.77 -19.31
CA GLY A 230 -8.06 -7.42 -19.17
C GLY A 230 -7.95 -8.84 -19.72
N HIS A 231 -8.89 -9.69 -19.32
CA HIS A 231 -9.05 -11.01 -19.95
C HIS A 231 -9.13 -10.85 -21.49
N GLY A 232 -8.69 -11.84 -22.26
CA GLY A 232 -8.72 -11.83 -23.73
C GLY A 232 -10.12 -11.94 -24.32
N TRP A 233 -11.06 -11.12 -23.85
CA TRP A 233 -12.44 -11.05 -24.31
C TRP A 233 -12.46 -10.76 -25.83
N ARG A 234 -13.41 -11.37 -26.54
CA ARG A 234 -13.67 -10.97 -27.94
C ARG A 234 -14.08 -9.49 -27.97
N LYS A 235 -13.66 -8.75 -28.99
CA LYS A 235 -13.93 -7.29 -29.11
C LYS A 235 -15.39 -6.90 -28.83
N ALA A 236 -16.35 -7.69 -29.31
CA ALA A 236 -17.78 -7.44 -29.08
C ALA A 236 -18.23 -7.62 -27.61
N GLU A 237 -17.61 -8.53 -26.85
CA GLU A 237 -17.88 -8.66 -25.40
C GLU A 237 -17.18 -7.57 -24.61
N GLN A 238 -16.00 -7.15 -25.06
CA GLN A 238 -15.27 -6.03 -24.49
C GLN A 238 -16.08 -4.74 -24.57
N GLU A 239 -16.68 -4.43 -25.72
CA GLU A 239 -17.56 -3.28 -25.91
C GLU A 239 -18.80 -3.33 -25.00
N ARG A 240 -19.45 -4.50 -24.88
CA ARG A 240 -20.59 -4.68 -23.96
C ARG A 240 -20.21 -4.48 -22.49
N LEU A 241 -19.02 -4.92 -22.08
CA LEU A 241 -18.52 -4.74 -20.72
C LEU A 241 -18.20 -3.28 -20.42
N VAL A 242 -17.56 -2.58 -21.37
CA VAL A 242 -17.29 -1.14 -21.24
C VAL A 242 -18.60 -0.37 -21.14
N GLN A 243 -19.58 -0.68 -21.98
CA GLN A 243 -20.89 -0.02 -21.94
C GLN A 243 -21.62 -0.24 -20.60
N ARG A 244 -21.60 -1.47 -20.06
CA ARG A 244 -22.14 -1.72 -18.70
C ARG A 244 -21.39 -0.95 -17.62
N LEU A 245 -20.08 -0.78 -17.77
CA LEU A 245 -19.25 -0.02 -16.84
C LEU A 245 -19.63 1.46 -16.85
N GLU A 246 -19.87 2.02 -18.04
CA GLU A 246 -20.32 3.41 -18.24
C GLU A 246 -21.71 3.64 -17.65
N ASP A 247 -22.64 2.71 -17.86
CA ASP A 247 -23.98 2.78 -17.26
C ASP A 247 -23.94 2.75 -15.73
N LEU A 248 -23.13 1.85 -15.15
CA LEU A 248 -22.89 1.77 -13.70
C LEU A 248 -22.25 3.06 -13.17
N ASN A 249 -21.25 3.58 -13.89
CA ASN A 249 -20.58 4.83 -13.56
C ASN A 249 -21.57 6.00 -13.53
N ALA A 250 -22.47 6.09 -14.52
CA ALA A 250 -23.52 7.11 -14.59
C ALA A 250 -24.54 6.99 -13.45
N ALA A 251 -24.97 5.77 -13.12
CA ALA A 251 -25.90 5.53 -12.02
C ALA A 251 -25.31 5.91 -10.65
N LEU A 252 -24.03 5.58 -10.41
CA LEU A 252 -23.32 5.93 -9.18
C LEU A 252 -23.10 7.45 -9.04
N LEU A 253 -22.86 8.15 -10.16
CA LEU A 253 -22.76 9.61 -10.16
C LEU A 253 -24.09 10.26 -9.80
N ARG A 254 -25.21 9.83 -10.41
CA ARG A 254 -26.55 10.38 -10.10
C ARG A 254 -26.90 10.24 -8.62
N THR A 255 -26.75 9.03 -8.06
CA THR A 255 -27.01 8.78 -6.63
C THR A 255 -26.08 9.58 -5.71
N SER A 256 -24.85 9.88 -6.14
CA SER A 256 -23.96 10.76 -5.39
C SER A 256 -24.43 12.22 -5.38
N HIS A 257 -24.90 12.73 -6.51
CA HIS A 257 -25.38 14.11 -6.64
C HIS A 257 -26.69 14.31 -5.86
N GLU A 258 -27.61 13.34 -5.92
CA GLU A 258 -28.86 13.36 -5.14
C GLU A 258 -28.59 13.43 -3.63
N LYS A 259 -27.65 12.60 -3.11
CA LYS A 259 -27.28 12.64 -1.70
C LYS A 259 -26.62 13.96 -1.26
N VAL A 260 -25.87 14.60 -2.16
CA VAL A 260 -25.28 15.92 -1.88
C VAL A 260 -26.36 17.00 -1.86
N ALA A 261 -27.31 16.95 -2.80
CA ALA A 261 -28.43 17.88 -2.85
C ALA A 261 -29.34 17.76 -1.62
N GLU A 262 -29.64 16.54 -1.18
CA GLU A 262 -30.43 16.31 0.04
C GLU A 262 -29.73 16.85 1.29
N LYS A 263 -28.39 16.75 1.36
CA LYS A 263 -27.59 17.26 2.48
C LYS A 263 -27.48 18.79 2.51
N LEU A 264 -27.61 19.46 1.36
CA LEU A 264 -27.63 20.92 1.24
C LEU A 264 -29.03 21.52 1.50
N ALA A 265 -30.08 20.70 1.40
CA ALA A 265 -31.45 21.10 1.66
C ALA A 265 -31.87 20.95 3.14
N ARG A 266 -31.00 20.41 3.99
CA ARG A 266 -31.17 20.32 5.45
C ARG A 266 -30.22 21.29 6.14
#